data_AF-A0A2D3WNQ7-F1
#
_entry.id   AF-A0A2D3WNQ7-F1
#
_cell.length_a   1.000
_cell.length_b   1.000
_cell.length_c   1.000
_cell.angle_alpha   90.00
_cell.angle_beta   90.00
_cell.angle_gamma   90.00
#
_symmetry.space_group_name_H-M   'P 1'
#
loop_
_entity.id
_entity.type
_entity.pdbx_description
1 polymer ?
#
loop_
_entity_poly.entity_id
_entity_poly.type
_entity_poly.pdbx_seq_one_letter_code
_entity_poly.pdbx_strand_id
1 'polypeptide(L)'
;MYSKAFTLIELAITIFLAGLLGSLGYFYFNTFTVKKLQYKTTIQSHINLIESMVFQCKSLSEQFPKELNTSTDASNSLLTELECNTTMPYPLNGGRNGFVPVPPSGFTPYRATETGSEFYVITTAENNSTQHEALQKLIVNYTSQQATLESNATSTTFKFYLSR
;
A
#
# COMPACT_ATOMS: atom_id res chain seq x y z
N MET A 1 -22.14 -8.18 60.37
CA MET A 1 -21.90 -7.75 58.97
C MET A 1 -20.61 -6.95 58.95
N TYR A 2 -19.51 -7.51 58.43
CA TYR A 2 -18.25 -6.79 58.29
C TYR A 2 -18.33 -5.88 57.06
N SER A 3 -18.59 -4.60 57.28
CA SER A 3 -18.39 -3.58 56.25
C SER A 3 -16.87 -3.36 56.12
N LYS A 4 -16.25 -3.93 55.08
CA LYS A 4 -14.88 -3.55 54.73
C LYS A 4 -14.94 -2.13 54.19
N ALA A 5 -14.60 -1.16 55.02
CA ALA A 5 -14.43 0.22 54.59
C ALA A 5 -13.32 0.23 53.53
N PHE A 6 -13.71 0.45 52.28
CA PHE A 6 -12.78 0.65 51.17
C PHE A 6 -11.87 1.82 51.53
N THR A 7 -10.57 1.59 51.57
CA THR A 7 -9.63 2.64 51.95
C THR A 7 -9.50 3.65 50.81
N LEU A 8 -9.38 4.94 51.14
CA LEU A 8 -9.12 6.02 50.16
C LEU A 8 -7.90 5.70 49.26
N ILE A 9 -6.95 4.94 49.80
CA ILE A 9 -5.76 4.44 49.11
C ILE A 9 -6.13 3.40 48.04
N GLU A 10 -6.99 2.42 48.34
CA GLU A 10 -7.46 1.44 47.34
C GLU A 10 -8.23 2.10 46.20
N LEU A 11 -9.03 3.13 46.49
CA LEU A 11 -9.72 3.91 45.45
C LEU A 11 -8.74 4.64 44.53
N ALA A 12 -7.73 5.31 45.12
CA ALA A 12 -6.71 6.04 44.37
C ALA A 12 -5.85 5.11 43.49
N ILE A 13 -5.48 3.94 44.01
CA ILE A 13 -4.74 2.92 43.26
C ILE A 13 -5.56 2.42 42.06
N THR A 14 -6.86 2.19 42.26
CA THR A 14 -7.75 1.71 41.20
C THR A 14 -7.91 2.74 40.07
N ILE A 15 -8.08 4.02 40.41
CA ILE A 15 -8.17 5.11 39.43
C ILE A 15 -6.85 5.27 38.67
N PHE A 16 -5.71 5.19 39.38
CA PHE A 16 -4.40 5.27 38.76
C PHE A 16 -4.16 4.12 37.76
N LEU A 17 -4.46 2.88 38.15
CA LEU A 17 -4.36 1.71 37.28
C LEU A 17 -5.28 1.80 36.06
N ALA A 18 -6.52 2.25 36.24
CA ALA A 18 -7.46 2.45 35.14
C ALA A 18 -6.98 3.55 34.17
N GLY A 19 -6.42 4.65 34.69
CA GLY A 19 -5.82 5.71 33.87
C GLY A 19 -4.61 5.24 33.09
N LEU A 20 -3.73 4.44 33.70
CA LEU A 20 -2.56 3.85 33.03
C LEU A 20 -2.99 2.91 31.90
N LEU A 21 -3.90 1.97 32.17
CA LEU A 21 -4.44 1.05 31.16
C LEU A 21 -5.19 1.79 30.05
N GLY A 22 -5.95 2.84 30.39
CA GLY A 22 -6.63 3.69 29.42
C GLY A 22 -5.67 4.44 28.52
N SER A 23 -4.56 4.98 29.06
CA SER A 23 -3.54 5.68 28.27
C SER A 23 -2.78 4.75 27.33
N LEU A 24 -2.40 3.55 27.81
CA LEU A 24 -1.74 2.52 27.01
C LEU A 24 -2.68 1.99 25.92
N GLY A 25 -3.95 1.74 26.26
CA GLY A 25 -4.98 1.34 25.32
C GLY A 25 -5.23 2.39 24.24
N TYR A 26 -5.35 3.67 24.62
CA TYR A 26 -5.50 4.78 23.68
C TYR A 26 -4.29 4.90 22.75
N PHE A 27 -3.07 4.85 23.28
CA PHE A 27 -1.87 4.98 22.48
C PHE A 27 -1.73 3.83 21.47
N TYR A 28 -1.96 2.60 21.91
CA TYR A 28 -1.88 1.41 21.05
C TYR A 28 -2.98 1.38 19.99
N PHE A 29 -4.23 1.66 20.38
CA PHE A 29 -5.38 1.65 19.47
C PHE A 29 -5.32 2.80 18.47
N ASN A 30 -5.04 4.02 18.93
CA ASN A 30 -5.12 5.20 18.09
C ASN A 30 -3.89 5.37 17.18
N THR A 31 -2.69 4.96 17.61
CA THR A 31 -1.47 5.24 16.82
C THR A 31 -1.13 4.10 15.87
N PHE A 32 -1.14 2.85 16.33
CA PHE A 32 -0.70 1.72 15.50
C PHE A 32 -1.83 1.14 14.65
N THR A 33 -3.02 0.94 15.23
CA THR A 33 -4.13 0.31 14.51
C THR A 33 -4.72 1.23 13.45
N VAL A 34 -4.90 2.52 13.76
CA VAL A 34 -5.41 3.50 12.79
C VAL A 34 -4.43 3.74 11.65
N LYS A 35 -3.13 3.95 11.93
CA LYS A 35 -2.12 4.16 10.87
C LYS A 35 -2.02 2.95 9.94
N LYS A 36 -2.05 1.74 10.47
CA LYS A 36 -2.09 0.51 9.66
C LYS A 36 -3.30 0.46 8.73
N LEU A 37 -4.49 0.79 9.26
CA LEU A 37 -5.71 0.82 8.45
C LEU A 37 -5.63 1.89 7.37
N GLN A 38 -5.11 3.08 7.72
CA GLN A 38 -4.87 4.16 6.78
C GLN A 38 -3.93 3.71 5.65
N TYR A 39 -2.77 3.14 5.96
CA TYR A 39 -1.85 2.61 4.93
C TYR A 39 -2.53 1.57 4.03
N LYS A 40 -3.28 0.61 4.60
CA LYS A 40 -4.04 -0.37 3.80
C LYS A 40 -4.99 0.34 2.83
N THR A 41 -5.82 1.26 3.33
CA THR A 41 -6.82 1.95 2.51
C THR A 41 -6.19 2.85 1.45
N THR A 42 -5.06 3.50 1.78
CA THR A 42 -4.33 4.37 0.84
C THR A 42 -3.71 3.55 -0.28
N ILE A 43 -2.98 2.47 0.03
CA ILE A 43 -2.41 1.60 -1.00
C ILE A 43 -3.52 1.00 -1.87
N GLN A 44 -4.63 0.53 -1.28
CA GLN A 44 -5.78 0.03 -2.03
C GLN A 44 -6.33 1.09 -3.00
N SER A 45 -6.50 2.34 -2.54
CA SER A 45 -6.96 3.43 -3.40
C SER A 45 -5.95 3.75 -4.52
N HIS A 46 -4.66 3.73 -4.21
CA HIS A 46 -3.62 3.98 -5.21
C HIS A 46 -3.60 2.91 -6.29
N ILE A 47 -3.73 1.64 -5.91
CA ILE A 47 -3.81 0.52 -6.86
C ILE A 47 -4.99 0.70 -7.82
N ASN A 48 -6.18 1.05 -7.32
CA ASN A 48 -7.34 1.30 -8.17
C ASN A 48 -7.12 2.47 -9.16
N LEU A 49 -6.42 3.53 -8.73
CA LEU A 49 -6.07 4.66 -9.60
C LEU A 49 -5.06 4.24 -10.67
N ILE A 50 -4.00 3.52 -10.28
CA ILE A 50 -2.97 3.02 -11.18
C ILE A 50 -3.58 2.07 -12.21
N GLU A 51 -4.44 1.14 -11.78
CA GLU A 51 -5.20 0.24 -12.64
C GLU A 51 -5.98 1.01 -13.70
N SER A 52 -6.74 2.02 -13.28
CA SER A 52 -7.51 2.86 -14.21
C SER A 52 -6.62 3.59 -15.22
N MET A 53 -5.48 4.15 -14.77
CA MET A 53 -4.55 4.86 -15.64
C MET A 53 -3.89 3.94 -16.67
N VAL A 54 -3.43 2.76 -16.23
CA VAL A 54 -2.78 1.78 -17.08
C VAL A 54 -3.78 1.20 -18.09
N PHE A 55 -5.03 0.93 -17.70
CA PHE A 55 -6.03 0.45 -18.65
C PHE A 55 -6.51 1.51 -19.63
N GLN A 56 -6.57 2.79 -19.24
CA GLN A 56 -6.80 3.87 -20.20
C GLN A 56 -5.68 3.94 -21.24
N CYS A 57 -4.43 3.85 -20.79
CA CYS A 57 -3.26 3.78 -21.65
C CYS A 57 -3.35 2.61 -22.64
N LYS A 58 -3.68 1.42 -22.14
CA LYS A 58 -3.86 0.20 -22.93
C LYS A 58 -5.01 0.29 -23.92
N SER A 59 -6.13 0.89 -23.52
CA SER A 59 -7.27 1.09 -24.42
C SER A 59 -6.94 2.02 -25.59
N LEU A 60 -5.98 2.94 -25.44
CA LEU A 60 -5.61 3.92 -26.46
C LEU A 60 -4.45 3.46 -27.34
N SER A 61 -3.55 2.64 -26.82
CA SER A 61 -2.35 2.16 -27.53
C SER A 61 -2.40 0.69 -27.92
N GLU A 62 -3.46 -0.03 -27.52
CA GLU A 62 -3.61 -1.50 -27.62
C GLU A 62 -2.51 -2.31 -26.91
N GLN A 63 -1.61 -1.64 -26.19
CA GLN A 63 -0.44 -2.20 -25.51
C GLN A 63 -0.34 -1.64 -24.09
N PHE A 64 0.34 -2.36 -23.20
CA PHE A 64 0.63 -1.80 -21.89
C PHE A 64 1.64 -0.63 -21.99
N PRO A 65 1.70 0.24 -20.96
CA PRO A 65 2.66 1.33 -20.93
C PRO A 65 4.10 0.81 -21.02
N LYS A 66 4.88 1.47 -21.87
CA LYS A 66 6.30 1.16 -22.13
C LYS A 66 7.21 2.10 -21.39
N GLU A 67 8.49 1.81 -21.35
CA GLU A 67 9.48 2.72 -20.79
C GLU A 67 9.54 4.05 -21.58
N LEU A 68 9.74 5.16 -20.87
CA LEU A 68 9.71 6.51 -21.44
C LEU A 68 10.87 6.72 -22.43
N ASN A 69 10.55 7.24 -23.62
CA ASN A 69 11.48 7.44 -24.73
C ASN A 69 12.15 6.15 -25.25
N THR A 70 11.62 4.99 -24.91
CA THR A 70 12.12 3.71 -25.40
C THR A 70 10.94 2.86 -25.85
N SER A 71 11.14 2.05 -26.90
CA SER A 71 10.11 1.12 -27.37
C SER A 71 10.11 -0.21 -26.58
N THR A 72 10.67 -0.19 -25.36
CA THR A 72 10.88 -1.35 -24.49
C THR A 72 9.73 -1.53 -23.51
N ASP A 73 9.34 -2.78 -23.28
CA ASP A 73 8.32 -3.12 -22.29
C ASP A 73 8.86 -2.83 -20.87
N ALA A 74 7.95 -2.59 -19.92
CA ALA A 74 8.33 -2.21 -18.56
C ALA A 74 9.17 -3.30 -17.86
N SER A 75 10.36 -2.96 -17.36
CA SER A 75 11.27 -3.89 -16.70
C SER A 75 11.69 -3.38 -15.32
N ASN A 76 10.81 -3.54 -14.33
CA ASN A 76 10.96 -2.96 -13.00
C ASN A 76 11.13 -1.43 -13.02
N SER A 77 10.51 -0.76 -13.98
CA SER A 77 10.62 0.67 -14.25
C SER A 77 9.67 1.45 -13.34
N LEU A 78 10.02 2.67 -12.94
CA LEU A 78 9.12 3.51 -12.14
C LEU A 78 7.88 3.87 -12.97
N LEU A 79 6.69 3.90 -12.36
CA LEU A 79 5.47 4.31 -13.08
C LEU A 79 5.56 5.72 -13.69
N THR A 80 6.38 6.59 -13.10
CA THR A 80 6.67 7.95 -13.62
C THR A 80 7.58 7.97 -14.84
N GLU A 81 8.23 6.84 -15.13
CA GLU A 81 9.15 6.64 -16.25
C GLU A 81 8.51 5.75 -17.31
N LEU A 82 7.19 5.62 -17.31
CA LEU A 82 6.45 4.93 -18.36
C LEU A 82 5.74 5.92 -19.27
N GLU A 83 5.46 5.50 -20.50
CA GLU A 83 4.70 6.24 -21.49
C GLU A 83 3.64 5.35 -22.17
N CYS A 84 2.60 6.01 -22.65
CA CYS A 84 1.60 5.40 -23.51
C CYS A 84 2.04 5.52 -24.96
N ASN A 85 2.39 4.39 -25.57
CA ASN A 85 2.86 4.29 -26.95
C ASN A 85 1.71 4.48 -27.96
N THR A 86 1.13 5.67 -27.97
CA THR A 86 0.13 6.10 -28.96
C THR A 86 0.82 6.85 -30.11
N THR A 87 0.08 7.30 -31.12
CA THR A 87 0.64 8.08 -32.25
C THR A 87 1.36 9.35 -31.80
N MET A 88 0.98 9.91 -30.64
CA MET A 88 1.71 10.96 -29.95
C MET A 88 2.00 10.47 -28.52
N PRO A 89 3.17 9.84 -28.27
CA PRO A 89 3.49 9.29 -26.97
C PRO A 89 3.36 10.32 -25.86
N TYR A 90 2.79 9.91 -24.74
CA TYR A 90 2.66 10.75 -23.56
C TYR A 90 3.04 9.98 -22.30
N PRO A 91 3.70 10.63 -21.32
CA PRO A 91 4.04 9.99 -20.06
C PRO A 91 2.81 9.45 -19.33
N LEU A 92 2.95 8.29 -18.67
CA LEU A 92 1.90 7.67 -17.87
C LEU A 92 1.58 8.49 -16.62
N ASN A 93 2.56 9.21 -16.08
CA ASN A 93 2.34 10.28 -15.08
C ASN A 93 1.67 11.53 -15.68
N GLY A 94 1.15 11.41 -16.90
CA GLY A 94 0.26 12.29 -17.63
C GLY A 94 0.83 13.68 -17.75
N GLY A 95 1.37 13.98 -18.93
CA GLY A 95 1.84 15.31 -19.26
C GLY A 95 0.87 16.42 -18.83
N ARG A 96 -0.45 16.24 -18.98
CA ARG A 96 -1.47 17.28 -18.73
C ARG A 96 -2.45 17.05 -17.58
N ASN A 97 -2.36 15.96 -16.80
CA ASN A 97 -3.23 15.64 -15.64
C ASN A 97 -2.93 14.26 -14.98
N GLY A 98 -1.80 13.61 -15.25
CA GLY A 98 -1.56 12.28 -14.68
C GLY A 98 -1.10 12.37 -13.23
N PHE A 99 -1.71 11.55 -12.40
CA PHE A 99 -1.38 11.47 -10.99
C PHE A 99 -0.97 10.03 -10.71
N VAL A 100 0.29 9.68 -10.98
CA VAL A 100 0.87 8.49 -10.36
C VAL A 100 0.97 8.82 -8.87
N PRO A 101 0.20 8.15 -8.01
CA PRO A 101 0.17 8.50 -6.61
C PRO A 101 1.52 8.19 -5.96
N VAL A 102 1.96 9.07 -5.08
CA VAL A 102 3.17 8.83 -4.28
C VAL A 102 2.79 7.91 -3.11
N PRO A 103 3.43 6.74 -2.94
CA PRO A 103 3.16 5.87 -1.80
C PRO A 103 3.37 6.60 -0.46
N PRO A 104 2.66 6.20 0.61
CA PRO A 104 2.95 6.68 1.96
C PRO A 104 4.40 6.40 2.38
N SER A 105 4.91 7.17 3.35
CA SER A 105 6.26 6.95 3.89
C SER A 105 6.46 5.51 4.40
N GLY A 106 7.62 4.94 4.07
CA GLY A 106 7.99 3.55 4.42
C GLY A 106 7.60 2.51 3.37
N PHE A 107 7.01 2.93 2.25
CA PHE A 107 6.85 2.12 1.04
C PHE A 107 7.83 2.56 -0.05
N THR A 108 8.28 1.63 -0.90
CA THR A 108 9.00 2.02 -2.12
C THR A 108 8.07 2.61 -3.16
N PRO A 109 8.58 3.51 -4.03
CA PRO A 109 7.86 3.97 -5.22
C PRO A 109 7.27 2.82 -6.03
N TYR A 110 6.11 3.06 -6.65
CA TYR A 110 5.46 2.08 -7.50
C TYR A 110 6.29 1.83 -8.77
N ARG A 111 6.54 0.55 -9.05
CA ARG A 111 7.24 0.10 -10.25
C ARG A 111 6.36 -0.86 -11.03
N ALA A 112 6.46 -0.88 -12.36
CA ALA A 112 5.77 -1.85 -13.19
C ALA A 112 6.74 -2.83 -13.82
N THR A 113 6.23 -4.00 -14.17
CA THR A 113 6.95 -4.99 -14.96
C THR A 113 5.98 -5.71 -15.88
N GLU A 114 6.39 -5.89 -17.13
CA GLU A 114 5.70 -6.67 -18.15
C GLU A 114 6.57 -7.88 -18.52
N THR A 115 5.99 -9.07 -18.40
CA THR A 115 6.66 -10.34 -18.74
C THR A 115 5.67 -11.27 -19.42
N GLY A 116 5.75 -11.37 -20.75
CA GLY A 116 4.84 -12.20 -21.53
C GLY A 116 3.41 -11.65 -21.48
N SER A 117 2.48 -12.43 -20.90
CA SER A 117 1.09 -11.98 -20.67
C SER A 117 0.89 -11.22 -19.36
N GLU A 118 1.89 -11.26 -18.46
CA GLU A 118 1.77 -10.68 -17.13
C GLU A 118 2.17 -9.21 -17.16
N PHE A 119 1.30 -8.33 -16.64
CA PHE A 119 1.66 -6.96 -16.32
C PHE A 119 1.28 -6.70 -14.88
N TYR A 120 2.25 -6.31 -14.05
CA TYR A 120 2.01 -6.09 -12.63
C TYR A 120 2.75 -4.87 -12.10
N VAL A 121 2.19 -4.31 -11.02
CA VAL A 121 2.73 -3.18 -10.29
C VAL A 121 3.18 -3.64 -8.91
N ILE A 122 4.34 -3.16 -8.47
CA ILE A 122 4.93 -3.54 -7.20
C ILE A 122 5.17 -2.34 -6.30
N THR A 123 5.08 -2.60 -4.99
CA THR A 123 5.62 -1.75 -3.92
C THR A 123 6.12 -2.64 -2.81
N THR A 124 7.12 -2.18 -2.05
CA THR A 124 7.71 -2.96 -0.96
C THR A 124 7.69 -2.18 0.36
N ALA A 125 7.68 -2.92 1.46
CA ALA A 125 7.82 -2.41 2.82
C ALA A 125 8.81 -3.25 3.61
N GLU A 126 9.49 -2.65 4.58
CA GLU A 126 10.40 -3.36 5.48
C GLU A 126 9.63 -4.34 6.38
N ASN A 127 10.17 -5.54 6.60
CA ASN A 127 9.56 -6.54 7.48
C ASN A 127 9.39 -6.00 8.91
N ASN A 128 8.39 -6.52 9.64
CA ASN A 128 8.08 -6.12 11.02
C ASN A 128 7.72 -4.62 11.20
N SER A 129 7.45 -3.90 10.11
CA SER A 129 6.94 -2.52 10.14
C SER A 129 5.41 -2.46 10.16
N THR A 130 4.85 -1.30 10.52
CA THR A 130 3.39 -1.06 10.41
C THR A 130 2.89 -1.17 8.96
N GLN A 131 3.75 -0.84 7.99
CA GLN A 131 3.49 -0.94 6.55
C GLN A 131 3.44 -2.40 6.10
N HIS A 132 4.35 -3.25 6.59
CA HIS A 132 4.33 -4.70 6.34
C HIS A 132 3.01 -5.32 6.83
N GLU A 133 2.59 -5.01 8.06
CA GLU A 133 1.28 -5.48 8.56
C GLU A 133 0.11 -4.95 7.72
N ALA A 134 0.22 -3.73 7.16
CA ALA A 134 -0.79 -3.19 6.27
C ALA A 134 -0.89 -3.99 4.97
N LEU A 135 0.24 -4.40 4.37
CA LEU A 135 0.27 -5.27 3.18
C LEU A 135 -0.29 -6.66 3.47
N GLN A 136 0.04 -7.26 4.61
CA GLN A 136 -0.54 -8.54 5.05
C GLN A 136 -2.06 -8.48 5.20
N LYS A 137 -2.62 -7.34 5.63
CA LYS A 137 -4.07 -7.14 5.68
C LYS A 137 -4.68 -6.76 4.34
N LEU A 138 -3.90 -6.15 3.45
CA LEU A 138 -4.34 -5.76 2.12
C LEU A 138 -4.50 -6.98 1.22
N ILE A 139 -3.54 -7.90 1.20
CA ILE A 139 -3.53 -9.06 0.30
C ILE A 139 -4.79 -9.93 0.45
N VAL A 140 -5.38 -9.98 1.64
CA VAL A 140 -6.63 -10.73 1.92
C VAL A 140 -7.83 -10.20 1.12
N ASN A 141 -7.77 -8.97 0.61
CA ASN A 141 -8.82 -8.40 -0.25
C ASN A 141 -8.75 -8.89 -1.71
N TYR A 142 -7.69 -9.61 -2.09
CA TYR A 142 -7.42 -9.99 -3.47
C TYR A 142 -7.27 -11.50 -3.62
N THR A 143 -7.63 -12.02 -4.80
CA THR A 143 -7.34 -13.41 -5.15
C THR A 143 -5.85 -13.57 -5.51
N SER A 144 -5.36 -14.81 -5.50
CA SER A 144 -3.98 -15.11 -5.91
C SER A 144 -3.67 -14.77 -7.36
N GLN A 145 -4.70 -14.57 -8.20
CA GLN A 145 -4.57 -14.11 -9.58
C GLN A 145 -4.41 -12.59 -9.67
N GLN A 146 -4.99 -11.84 -8.72
CA GLN A 146 -4.97 -10.38 -8.72
C GLN A 146 -3.77 -9.81 -7.95
N ALA A 147 -3.30 -10.50 -6.91
CA ALA A 147 -2.15 -10.03 -6.16
C ALA A 147 -1.38 -11.17 -5.48
N THR A 148 -0.09 -10.94 -5.25
CA THR A 148 0.76 -11.79 -4.41
C THR A 148 1.54 -10.96 -3.40
N LEU A 149 1.93 -11.62 -2.33
CA LEU A 149 2.78 -11.05 -1.29
C LEU A 149 4.00 -11.95 -1.13
N GLU A 150 5.18 -11.42 -1.45
CA GLU A 150 6.43 -12.16 -1.42
C GLU A 150 7.38 -11.52 -0.40
N SER A 151 7.78 -12.29 0.61
CA SER A 151 8.68 -11.82 1.66
C SER A 151 10.07 -12.42 1.48
N ASN A 152 11.09 -11.58 1.64
CA ASN A 152 12.48 -12.00 1.82
C ASN A 152 12.93 -11.70 3.26
N ALA A 153 14.24 -11.78 3.54
CA ALA A 153 14.77 -11.57 4.89
C ALA A 153 14.50 -10.16 5.47
N THR A 154 14.46 -9.14 4.61
CA THR A 154 14.43 -7.72 5.05
C THR A 154 13.14 -6.99 4.68
N SER A 155 12.40 -7.45 3.68
CA SER A 155 11.27 -6.73 3.10
C SER A 155 10.20 -7.66 2.54
N THR A 156 9.01 -7.12 2.40
CA THR A 156 7.89 -7.76 1.70
C THR A 156 7.50 -6.94 0.49
N THR A 157 7.39 -7.61 -0.64
CA THR A 157 6.91 -7.08 -1.92
C THR A 157 5.46 -7.45 -2.10
N PHE A 158 4.62 -6.43 -2.30
CA PHE A 158 3.25 -6.60 -2.79
C PHE A 158 3.26 -6.44 -4.30
N LYS A 159 2.81 -7.47 -5.03
CA LYS A 159 2.64 -7.43 -6.48
C LYS A 159 1.15 -7.45 -6.80
N PHE A 160 0.69 -6.49 -7.59
CA PHE A 160 -0.69 -6.41 -8.08
C PHE A 160 -0.71 -6.60 -9.59
N TYR A 161 -1.40 -7.64 -10.06
CA TYR A 161 -1.46 -8.02 -11.46
C TYR A 161 -2.64 -7.30 -12.15
N LEU A 162 -2.32 -6.54 -13.19
CA LEU A 162 -3.30 -5.92 -14.10
C LEU A 162 -3.59 -6.84 -15.30
N SER A 163 -2.68 -7.77 -15.59
CA SER A 163 -2.85 -8.84 -16.56
C SER A 163 -2.07 -10.05 -16.11
N ARG A 164 -2.62 -11.24 -16.35
CA ARG A 164 -1.99 -12.52 -16.05
C ARG A 164 -2.45 -13.58 -17.04
#